data_AF-A0AAV1UD41-F1
#
_entry.id   AF-A0AAV1UD41-F1
#
_cell.length_a   1.000
_cell.length_b   1.000
_cell.length_c   1.000
_cell.angle_alpha   90.00
_cell.angle_beta   90.00
_cell.angle_gamma   90.00
#
_symmetry.space_group_name_H-M   'P 1'
#
loop_
_entity.id
_entity.type
_entity.pdbx_description
1 polymer ?
#
loop_
_entity_poly.entity_id
_entity_poly.type
_entity_poly.pdbx_seq_one_letter_code
_entity_poly.pdbx_strand_id
1 'polypeptide(L)'
;MWEFNARMTLARKDLLDHVMVKPESAVLRELPEWKVADMKALAVLVKLLSPTYQCMVQECETALEAWEVLQTFFAKKNLYNRVQLRKQLHEFVMETGTSLMDHLLKFDELCLKLRAAGDSMDDDEKLVLLLGSLSSEHDDMVRIIEAHSNVTLLDAKEMLRREYDTLQKLDKK
;
A
#
# COMPACT_ATOMS: atom_id res chain seq x y z
N MET A 1 -9.21 2.52 -1.96
CA MET A 1 -10.01 2.79 -3.18
C MET A 1 -11.46 2.34 -3.03
N TRP A 2 -11.74 1.11 -2.55
CA TRP A 2 -13.12 0.62 -2.37
C TRP A 2 -13.96 1.47 -1.41
N GLU A 3 -13.41 1.85 -0.23
CA GLU A 3 -14.14 2.67 0.75
C GLU A 3 -14.54 4.03 0.17
N PHE A 4 -13.63 4.66 -0.56
CA PHE A 4 -13.88 5.95 -1.20
C PHE A 4 -15.02 5.84 -2.22
N ASN A 5 -14.97 4.86 -3.12
CA ASN A 5 -16.01 4.65 -4.13
C ASN A 5 -17.37 4.36 -3.50
N ALA A 6 -17.40 3.55 -2.44
CA ALA A 6 -18.62 3.22 -1.72
C ALA A 6 -19.20 4.45 -1.01
N ARG A 7 -18.38 5.25 -0.32
CA ARG A 7 -18.81 6.51 0.31
C ARG A 7 -19.36 7.51 -0.72
N MET A 8 -18.68 7.69 -1.85
CA MET A 8 -19.15 8.61 -2.90
C MET A 8 -20.48 8.16 -3.50
N THR A 9 -20.68 6.86 -3.69
CA THR A 9 -21.92 6.32 -4.26
C THR A 9 -23.09 6.42 -3.28
N LEU A 10 -22.84 6.19 -1.98
CA LEU A 10 -23.85 6.34 -0.93
C LEU A 10 -24.20 7.81 -0.69
N ALA A 11 -23.20 8.70 -0.65
CA ALA A 11 -23.40 10.14 -0.49
C ALA A 11 -24.28 10.72 -1.61
N ARG A 12 -24.04 10.32 -2.86
CA ARG A 12 -24.86 10.73 -4.01
C ARG A 12 -26.33 10.32 -3.91
N LYS A 13 -26.65 9.35 -3.05
CA LYS A 13 -28.00 8.81 -2.85
C LYS A 13 -28.62 9.22 -1.51
N ASP A 14 -27.96 10.10 -0.75
CA ASP A 14 -28.36 10.49 0.60
C ASP A 14 -28.42 9.30 1.57
N LEU A 15 -27.51 8.33 1.39
CA LEU A 15 -27.46 7.08 2.18
C LEU A 15 -26.18 6.92 3.00
N LEU A 16 -25.30 7.93 3.04
CA LEU A 16 -23.99 7.82 3.69
C LEU A 16 -24.09 7.55 5.21
N ASP A 17 -25.13 8.08 5.84
CA ASP A 17 -25.35 7.92 7.29
C ASP A 17 -25.57 6.45 7.69
N HIS A 18 -26.08 5.61 6.78
CA HIS A 18 -26.32 4.19 7.04
C HIS A 18 -25.04 3.35 7.21
N VAL A 19 -23.87 3.88 6.85
CA VAL A 19 -22.57 3.22 7.06
C VAL A 19 -21.64 4.00 8.00
N MET A 20 -22.03 5.21 8.42
CA MET A 20 -21.20 6.10 9.25
C MET A 20 -21.79 6.37 10.64
N VAL A 21 -23.06 6.05 10.89
CA VAL A 21 -23.74 6.42 12.13
C VAL A 21 -23.33 5.54 13.33
N LYS A 22 -22.83 6.20 14.37
CA LYS A 22 -22.60 5.66 15.71
C LYS A 22 -23.92 5.33 16.44
N PRO A 23 -23.90 4.40 17.41
CA PRO A 23 -25.09 3.73 17.98
C PRO A 23 -26.04 4.60 18.82
N GLU A 24 -25.90 5.93 18.84
CA GLU A 24 -26.64 6.83 19.75
C GLU A 24 -28.14 6.96 19.46
N SER A 25 -28.66 6.29 18.42
CA SER A 25 -30.07 6.32 18.10
C SER A 25 -30.61 4.97 17.60
N ALA A 26 -30.64 3.98 18.48
CA ALA A 26 -31.34 2.71 18.25
C ALA A 26 -32.83 2.94 17.89
N VAL A 27 -33.45 4.00 18.42
CA VAL A 27 -34.86 4.34 18.15
C VAL A 27 -35.09 4.72 16.68
N LEU A 28 -34.20 5.51 16.06
CA LEU A 28 -34.32 5.85 14.63
C LEU A 28 -34.14 4.62 13.73
N ARG A 29 -33.34 3.63 14.14
CA ARG A 29 -33.10 2.41 13.34
C ARG A 29 -34.33 1.52 13.21
N GLU A 30 -35.27 1.63 14.14
CA GLU A 30 -36.54 0.88 14.12
C GLU A 30 -37.60 1.50 13.22
N LEU A 31 -37.42 2.75 12.78
CA LEU A 31 -38.36 3.41 11.89
C LEU A 31 -38.46 2.68 10.54
N PRO A 32 -39.68 2.44 10.01
CA PRO A 32 -39.84 1.80 8.70
C PRO A 32 -39.08 2.52 7.59
N GLU A 33 -39.07 3.86 7.59
CA GLU A 33 -38.35 4.68 6.62
C GLU A 33 -36.84 4.45 6.69
N TRP A 34 -36.31 4.30 7.91
CA TRP A 34 -34.90 4.00 8.12
C TRP A 34 -34.55 2.61 7.56
N LYS A 35 -35.34 1.58 7.88
CA LYS A 35 -35.09 0.21 7.40
C LYS A 35 -35.12 0.13 5.87
N VAL A 36 -36.04 0.86 5.23
CA VAL A 36 -36.09 0.95 3.76
C VAL A 36 -34.85 1.64 3.20
N ALA A 37 -34.39 2.73 3.82
CA ALA A 37 -33.17 3.43 3.40
C ALA A 37 -31.91 2.60 3.65
N ASP A 38 -31.84 1.86 4.76
CA ASP A 38 -30.75 0.96 5.10
C ASP A 38 -30.64 -0.18 4.09
N MET A 39 -31.77 -0.82 3.74
CA MET A 39 -31.79 -1.86 2.70
C MET A 39 -31.32 -1.32 1.34
N LYS A 40 -31.67 -0.07 1.00
CA LYS A 40 -31.16 0.59 -0.22
C LYS A 40 -29.65 0.81 -0.14
N ALA A 41 -29.13 1.20 1.02
CA ALA A 41 -27.69 1.40 1.24
C ALA A 41 -26.93 0.07 1.11
N LEU A 42 -27.44 -1.00 1.72
CA LEU A 42 -26.92 -2.36 1.59
C LEU A 42 -26.91 -2.81 0.13
N ALA A 43 -28.02 -2.65 -0.60
CA ALA A 43 -28.10 -2.99 -2.00
C ALA A 43 -27.10 -2.21 -2.88
N VAL A 44 -26.81 -0.95 -2.53
CA VAL A 44 -25.78 -0.15 -3.20
C VAL A 44 -24.39 -0.73 -2.92
N LEU A 45 -24.08 -1.05 -1.66
CA LEU A 45 -22.80 -1.67 -1.30
C LEU A 45 -22.60 -2.99 -2.05
N VAL A 46 -23.55 -3.92 -1.97
CA VAL A 46 -23.47 -5.24 -2.62
C VAL A 46 -23.26 -5.12 -4.13
N LYS A 47 -23.89 -4.14 -4.79
CA LYS A 47 -23.73 -3.90 -6.23
C LYS A 47 -22.36 -3.36 -6.64
N LEU A 48 -21.64 -2.70 -5.73
CA LEU A 48 -20.28 -2.20 -5.97
C LEU A 48 -19.22 -3.30 -5.84
N LEU A 49 -19.59 -4.44 -5.25
CA LEU A 49 -18.70 -5.56 -4.99
C LEU A 49 -18.64 -6.53 -6.17
N SER A 50 -17.49 -7.17 -6.35
CA SER A 50 -17.38 -8.34 -7.22
C SER A 50 -18.06 -9.55 -6.58
N PRO A 51 -18.44 -10.60 -7.35
CA PRO A 51 -19.16 -11.76 -6.83
C PRO A 51 -18.50 -12.41 -5.60
N THR A 52 -17.17 -12.46 -5.56
CA THR A 52 -16.41 -12.99 -4.40
C THR A 52 -16.71 -12.24 -3.11
N TYR A 53 -16.79 -10.90 -3.17
CA TYR A 53 -17.06 -10.09 -1.98
C TYR A 53 -18.57 -10.02 -1.66
N GLN A 54 -19.45 -10.28 -2.63
CA GLN A 54 -20.88 -10.39 -2.39
C GLN A 54 -21.21 -11.60 -1.50
N CYS A 55 -20.60 -12.77 -1.77
CA CYS A 55 -20.74 -13.94 -0.92
C CYS A 55 -20.31 -13.66 0.53
N MET A 56 -19.34 -12.77 0.74
CA MET A 56 -18.83 -12.43 2.06
C MET A 56 -19.85 -11.66 2.92
N VAL A 57 -20.71 -10.86 2.30
CA VAL A 57 -21.71 -10.02 2.99
C VAL A 57 -23.12 -10.54 2.79
N GLN A 58 -23.28 -11.78 2.32
CA GLN A 58 -24.58 -12.35 1.94
C GLN A 58 -25.53 -12.50 3.13
N GLU A 59 -24.99 -12.70 4.33
CA GLU A 59 -25.75 -12.88 5.58
C GLU A 59 -25.95 -11.57 6.33
N CYS A 60 -25.36 -10.46 5.86
CA CYS A 60 -25.51 -9.17 6.51
C CYS A 60 -26.93 -8.62 6.30
N GLU A 61 -27.56 -8.19 7.38
CA GLU A 61 -28.93 -7.67 7.35
C GLU A 61 -28.97 -6.14 7.21
N THR A 62 -27.86 -5.48 7.54
CA THR A 62 -27.76 -4.01 7.51
C THR A 62 -26.58 -3.52 6.68
N ALA A 63 -26.70 -2.29 6.18
CA ALA A 63 -25.62 -1.63 5.44
C ALA A 63 -24.36 -1.45 6.31
N LEU A 64 -24.54 -1.14 7.59
CA LEU A 64 -23.46 -0.99 8.55
C LEU A 64 -22.70 -2.29 8.79
N GLU A 65 -23.43 -3.40 8.99
CA GLU A 65 -22.82 -4.71 9.19
C GLU A 65 -21.98 -5.14 7.97
N ALA A 66 -22.53 -5.01 6.76
CA ALA A 66 -21.79 -5.28 5.53
C ALA A 66 -20.54 -4.38 5.40
N TRP A 67 -20.66 -3.10 5.77
CA TRP A 67 -19.54 -2.16 5.79
C TRP A 67 -18.43 -2.60 6.75
N GLU A 68 -18.77 -2.99 7.98
CA GLU A 68 -17.82 -3.43 9.01
C GLU A 68 -17.11 -4.75 8.63
N VAL A 69 -17.84 -5.70 8.04
CA VAL A 69 -17.29 -6.96 7.52
C VAL A 69 -16.24 -6.69 6.43
N LEU A 70 -16.58 -5.82 5.46
CA LEU A 70 -15.66 -5.43 4.39
C LEU A 70 -14.45 -4.68 4.94
N GLN A 71 -14.65 -3.72 5.85
CA GLN A 71 -13.56 -2.99 6.51
C GLN A 71 -12.60 -3.94 7.21
N THR A 72 -13.13 -4.86 8.01
CA THR A 72 -12.31 -5.83 8.74
C THR A 72 -11.53 -6.71 7.79
N PHE A 73 -12.15 -7.20 6.72
CA PHE A 73 -11.49 -8.05 5.74
C PHE A 73 -10.39 -7.32 4.98
N PHE A 74 -10.70 -6.15 4.41
CA PHE A 74 -9.72 -5.39 3.65
C PHE A 74 -8.61 -4.85 4.54
N ALA A 75 -8.89 -4.49 5.80
CA ALA A 75 -7.87 -4.13 6.77
C ALA A 75 -6.93 -5.30 7.08
N LYS A 76 -7.47 -6.51 7.30
CA LYS A 76 -6.66 -7.73 7.49
C LYS A 76 -5.80 -8.03 6.27
N LYS A 77 -6.38 -7.98 5.06
CA LYS A 77 -5.63 -8.15 3.81
C LYS A 77 -4.53 -7.09 3.67
N ASN A 78 -4.84 -5.85 4.02
CA ASN A 78 -3.87 -4.76 3.98
C ASN A 78 -2.73 -4.97 4.96
N LEU A 79 -3.01 -5.38 6.21
CA LEU A 79 -2.00 -5.70 7.20
C LEU A 79 -1.11 -6.86 6.75
N TYR A 80 -1.70 -7.95 6.27
CA TYR A 80 -0.95 -9.08 5.72
C TYR A 80 0.00 -8.64 4.59
N ASN A 81 -0.52 -7.87 3.63
CA ASN A 81 0.27 -7.36 2.51
C ASN A 81 1.41 -6.45 2.99
N ARG A 82 1.14 -5.53 3.92
CA ARG A 82 2.16 -4.66 4.52
C ARG A 82 3.26 -5.46 5.20
N VAL A 83 2.90 -6.44 6.02
CA VAL A 83 3.87 -7.31 6.70
C VAL A 83 4.70 -8.07 5.68
N GLN A 84 4.09 -8.63 4.64
CA GLN A 84 4.80 -9.39 3.62
C GLN A 84 5.76 -8.50 2.81
N LEU A 85 5.34 -7.30 2.44
CA LEU A 85 6.18 -6.34 1.73
C LEU A 85 7.34 -5.83 2.60
N ARG A 86 7.11 -5.58 3.89
CA ARG A 86 8.18 -5.24 4.84
C ARG A 86 9.21 -6.36 4.98
N LYS A 87 8.76 -7.62 5.07
CA LYS A 87 9.67 -8.79 5.07
C LYS A 87 10.50 -8.83 3.79
N GLN A 88 9.84 -8.75 2.63
CA GLN A 88 10.54 -8.73 1.34
C GLN A 88 11.57 -7.61 1.26
N LEU A 89 11.26 -6.43 1.79
CA LEU A 89 12.17 -5.29 1.79
C LEU A 89 13.38 -5.51 2.71
N HIS A 90 13.19 -6.08 3.90
CA HIS A 90 14.31 -6.38 4.82
C HIS A 90 15.18 -7.54 4.33
N GLU A 91 14.61 -8.48 3.57
CA GLU A 91 15.31 -9.58 2.92
C GLU A 91 15.84 -9.19 1.52
N PHE A 92 15.59 -7.96 1.08
CA PHE A 92 15.98 -7.48 -0.24
C PHE A 92 17.48 -7.21 -0.27
N VAL A 93 18.23 -8.13 -0.88
CA VAL A 93 19.67 -8.04 -1.04
C VAL A 93 20.02 -8.32 -2.50
N MET A 94 20.94 -7.53 -3.04
CA MET A 94 21.45 -7.67 -4.40
C MET A 94 22.34 -8.92 -4.49
N GLU A 95 22.01 -9.80 -5.42
CA GLU A 95 22.86 -10.96 -5.73
C GLU A 95 24.11 -10.51 -6.51
N THR A 96 25.26 -11.12 -6.20
CA THR A 96 26.55 -10.86 -6.86
C THR A 96 26.44 -11.07 -8.37
N GLY A 97 26.99 -10.14 -9.16
CA GLY A 97 26.95 -10.22 -10.63
C GLY A 97 25.58 -9.89 -11.26
N THR A 98 24.61 -9.42 -10.49
CA THR A 98 23.36 -8.88 -11.06
C THR A 98 23.48 -7.40 -11.45
N SER A 99 22.56 -6.91 -12.28
CA SER A 99 22.55 -5.50 -12.71
C SER A 99 22.13 -4.59 -11.56
N LEU A 100 23.00 -3.65 -11.19
CA LEU A 100 22.70 -2.59 -10.21
C LEU A 100 21.45 -1.80 -10.61
N MET A 101 21.28 -1.52 -11.91
CA MET A 101 20.11 -0.78 -12.41
C MET A 101 18.81 -1.56 -12.20
N ASP A 102 18.83 -2.88 -12.41
CA ASP A 102 17.65 -3.72 -12.19
C ASP A 102 17.33 -3.81 -10.69
N HIS A 103 18.35 -3.84 -9.84
CA HIS A 103 18.21 -3.80 -8.38
C HIS A 103 17.54 -2.50 -7.91
N LEU A 104 18.02 -1.34 -8.38
CA LEU A 104 17.42 -0.03 -8.08
C LEU A 104 15.95 0.05 -8.50
N LEU A 105 15.62 -0.45 -9.70
CA LEU A 105 14.24 -0.49 -10.18
C LEU A 105 13.34 -1.37 -9.30
N LYS A 106 13.80 -2.57 -8.95
CA LYS A 106 13.06 -3.48 -8.07
C LYS A 106 12.85 -2.89 -6.67
N PHE A 107 13.84 -2.19 -6.13
CA PHE A 107 13.72 -1.47 -4.86
C PHE A 107 12.60 -0.41 -4.91
N ASP A 108 12.56 0.38 -5.99
CA ASP A 108 11.52 1.39 -6.19
C ASP A 108 10.13 0.78 -6.37
N GLU A 109 10.03 -0.34 -7.08
CA GLU A 109 8.78 -1.10 -7.16
C GLU A 109 8.29 -1.59 -5.80
N LEU A 110 9.18 -2.09 -4.94
CA LEU A 110 8.83 -2.51 -3.58
C LEU A 110 8.33 -1.31 -2.75
N CYS A 111 9.02 -0.17 -2.81
CA CYS A 111 8.59 1.06 -2.14
C CYS A 111 7.21 1.52 -2.62
N LEU A 112 6.94 1.44 -3.92
CA LEU A 112 5.63 1.78 -4.51
C LEU A 112 4.53 0.81 -4.06
N LYS A 113 4.79 -0.50 -4.03
CA LYS A 113 3.84 -1.51 -3.55
C LYS A 113 3.51 -1.29 -2.07
N LEU A 114 4.51 -0.97 -1.25
CA LEU A 114 4.32 -0.68 0.17
C LEU A 114 3.42 0.56 0.35
N ARG A 115 3.71 1.64 -0.38
CA ARG A 115 2.89 2.86 -0.39
C ARG A 115 1.44 2.58 -0.82
N ALA A 116 1.24 1.75 -1.84
CA ALA A 116 -0.09 1.35 -2.30
C ALA A 116 -0.87 0.54 -1.24
N ALA A 117 -0.17 -0.17 -0.35
CA ALA A 117 -0.73 -0.84 0.82
C ALA A 117 -0.92 0.12 2.03
N GLY A 118 -0.75 1.43 1.85
CA GLY A 118 -0.93 2.43 2.89
C GLY A 118 0.20 2.47 3.92
N ASP A 119 1.40 1.99 3.55
CA ASP A 119 2.60 2.03 4.38
C ASP A 119 3.70 2.76 3.60
N SER A 120 4.10 3.93 4.08
CA SER A 120 5.12 4.75 3.43
C SER A 120 6.34 4.85 4.32
N MET A 121 7.51 4.74 3.70
CA MET A 121 8.80 5.02 4.32
C MET A 121 9.23 6.43 3.94
N ASP A 122 9.91 7.11 4.85
CA ASP A 122 10.61 8.34 4.52
C ASP A 122 11.86 8.05 3.66
N ASP A 123 12.47 9.10 3.13
CA ASP A 123 13.59 8.95 2.20
C ASP A 123 14.89 8.55 2.91
N ASP A 124 15.03 8.84 4.21
CA ASP A 124 16.19 8.43 5.02
C ASP A 124 16.15 6.93 5.29
N GLU A 125 14.98 6.39 5.65
CA GLU A 125 14.74 4.95 5.82
C GLU A 125 15.00 4.20 4.50
N LYS A 126 14.52 4.74 3.38
CA LYS A 126 14.81 4.18 2.05
C LYS A 126 16.29 4.20 1.72
N LEU A 127 17.00 5.27 2.06
CA LEU A 127 18.43 5.40 1.79
C LEU A 127 19.21 4.33 2.56
N VAL A 128 18.95 4.18 3.86
CA VAL A 128 19.61 3.17 4.70
C VAL A 128 19.34 1.76 4.17
N LEU A 129 18.09 1.44 3.85
CA LEU A 129 17.72 0.12 3.32
C LEU A 129 18.34 -0.14 1.95
N LEU A 130 18.38 0.88 1.07
CA LEU A 130 18.99 0.75 -0.23
C LEU A 130 20.48 0.46 -0.13
N LEU A 131 21.24 1.26 0.63
CA LEU A 131 22.68 1.07 0.80
C LEU A 131 23.01 -0.28 1.44
N GLY A 132 22.23 -0.69 2.45
CA GLY A 132 22.38 -2.00 3.10
C GLY A 132 21.97 -3.20 2.23
N SER A 133 21.25 -2.97 1.12
CA SER A 133 20.84 -4.03 0.20
C SER A 133 21.85 -4.33 -0.89
N LEU A 134 22.87 -3.49 -1.08
CA LEU A 134 23.83 -3.66 -2.19
C LEU A 134 24.78 -4.83 -1.92
N SER A 135 25.26 -5.45 -3.00
CA SER A 135 26.26 -6.52 -2.90
C SER A 135 27.61 -5.94 -2.48
N SER A 136 28.50 -6.80 -1.97
CA SER A 136 29.85 -6.39 -1.55
C SER A 136 30.70 -5.80 -2.68
N GLU A 137 30.30 -5.98 -3.95
CA GLU A 137 30.94 -5.38 -5.12
C GLU A 137 30.81 -3.84 -5.14
N HIS A 138 29.86 -3.29 -4.37
CA HIS A 138 29.58 -1.87 -4.28
C HIS A 138 29.98 -1.24 -2.93
N ASP A 139 30.66 -1.99 -2.05
CA ASP A 139 31.04 -1.54 -0.70
C ASP A 139 31.84 -0.22 -0.70
N ASP A 140 32.76 -0.05 -1.65
CA ASP A 140 33.57 1.17 -1.75
C ASP A 140 32.71 2.39 -2.08
N MET A 141 31.72 2.22 -2.94
CA MET A 141 30.78 3.28 -3.27
C MET A 141 29.83 3.59 -2.12
N VAL A 142 29.37 2.57 -1.39
CA VAL A 142 28.57 2.75 -0.18
C VAL A 142 29.34 3.61 0.83
N ARG A 143 30.62 3.30 1.09
CA ARG A 143 31.48 4.10 2.00
C ARG A 143 31.64 5.55 1.53
N ILE A 144 31.80 5.75 0.22
CA ILE A 144 31.88 7.10 -0.35
C ILE A 144 30.58 7.85 -0.07
N ILE A 145 29.43 7.23 -0.33
CA ILE A 145 28.11 7.83 -0.08
C ILE A 145 27.93 8.17 1.41
N GLU A 146 28.26 7.25 2.31
CA GLU A 146 28.16 7.44 3.77
C GLU A 146 29.05 8.59 4.29
N ALA A 147 30.21 8.81 3.67
CA ALA A 147 31.14 9.87 4.06
C ALA A 147 30.66 11.27 3.66
N HIS A 148 29.71 11.39 2.74
CA HIS A 148 29.15 12.67 2.33
C HIS A 148 28.03 13.10 3.29
N SER A 149 28.24 14.22 4.00
CA SER A 149 27.20 14.81 4.86
C SER A 149 26.02 15.30 4.01
N ASN A 150 24.80 14.87 4.35
CA ASN A 150 23.52 15.26 3.72
C ASN A 150 23.24 14.66 2.33
N VAL A 151 23.72 13.45 2.04
CA VAL A 151 23.29 12.73 0.83
C VAL A 151 21.81 12.40 0.90
N THR A 152 21.06 12.80 -0.13
CA THR A 152 19.67 12.38 -0.29
C THR A 152 19.57 11.02 -0.98
N LEU A 153 18.42 10.35 -0.88
CA LEU A 153 18.15 9.14 -1.66
C LEU A 153 18.37 9.32 -3.16
N LEU A 154 18.03 10.50 -3.70
CA LEU A 154 18.24 10.81 -5.11
C LEU A 154 19.73 10.89 -5.45
N ASP A 155 20.49 11.62 -4.63
CA ASP A 155 21.94 11.78 -4.81
C ASP A 155 22.65 10.41 -4.77
N ALA A 156 22.30 9.56 -3.79
CA ALA A 156 22.86 8.22 -3.69
C ALA A 156 22.60 7.37 -4.95
N LYS A 157 21.37 7.38 -5.47
CA LYS A 157 21.01 6.68 -6.71
C LYS A 157 21.77 7.21 -7.93
N GLU A 158 21.95 8.53 -8.01
CA GLU A 158 22.75 9.13 -9.09
C GLU A 158 24.22 8.74 -9.00
N MET A 159 24.79 8.77 -7.80
CA MET A 159 26.18 8.36 -7.55
C MET A 159 26.38 6.90 -8.00
N LEU A 160 25.54 5.99 -7.50
CA LEU A 160 25.56 4.57 -7.87
C LEU A 160 25.47 4.34 -9.39
N ARG A 161 24.58 5.07 -10.07
CA ARG A 161 24.42 4.99 -11.52
C ARG A 161 25.67 5.43 -12.29
N ARG A 162 26.32 6.52 -11.84
CA ARG A 162 27.54 7.05 -12.48
C ARG A 162 28.73 6.09 -12.34
N GLU A 163 28.84 5.42 -11.20
CA GLU A 163 29.84 4.36 -11.01
C GLU A 163 29.58 3.19 -11.95
N TYR A 164 28.34 2.69 -11.98
CA TYR A 164 27.95 1.59 -12.88
C TYR A 164 28.29 1.88 -14.34
N ASP A 165 27.95 3.10 -14.82
CA ASP A 165 28.28 3.53 -16.18
C ASP A 165 29.79 3.63 -16.44
N THR A 166 30.58 3.94 -15.41
CA THR A 166 32.04 3.99 -15.49
C THR A 166 32.64 2.60 -15.60
N LEU A 167 32.21 1.66 -14.76
CA LEU A 167 32.66 0.27 -14.76
C LEU A 167 32.34 -0.42 -16.09
N GLN A 168 31.11 -0.23 -16.61
CA GLN A 168 30.70 -0.76 -17.91
C GLN A 168 31.52 -0.23 -19.10
N LYS A 169 32.12 0.97 -18.98
CA LYS A 169 33.01 1.52 -20.02
C LYS A 169 34.43 0.96 -19.90
N LEU A 170 34.87 0.58 -18.70
CA LEU A 170 36.18 0.00 -18.46
C LEU A 170 36.24 -1.46 -18.96
N ASP A 171 35.18 -2.24 -18.75
CA ASP A 171 35.10 -3.64 -19.22
C ASP A 171 35.03 -3.79 -20.75
N LYS A 172 34.70 -2.72 -21.47
CA LYS A 172 34.62 -2.69 -22.95
C LYS A 172 35.94 -2.27 -23.62
N LYS A 173 36.99 -1.97 -22.85
CA LYS A 173 38.33 -1.63 -23.34
C LYS A 173 39.28 -2.82 -23.24
#